data_AF-A0A1J3G1G7-F1
#
_entry.id   AF-A0A1J3G1G7-F1
#
_cell.length_a   1.000
_cell.length_b   1.000
_cell.length_c   1.000
_cell.angle_alpha   90.00
_cell.angle_beta   90.00
_cell.angle_gamma   90.00
#
_symmetry.space_group_name_H-M   'P 1'
#
loop_
_entity.id
_entity.type
_entity.pdbx_description
1 polymer ?
#
loop_
_entity_poly.entity_id
_entity_poly.type
_entity_poly.pdbx_seq_one_letter_code
_entity_poly.pdbx_strand_id
1 'polypeptide(L)'
;RIPRVPGSGTHRAGQGAFGNMCRGGRMFAPTKVWRRWHRRVNLTQKRLAITSALAASALPSLVLARGHSIDQVPEVPLVLANSAVSGLEKTSKAVALLKTVKAFDDVEKSKESRHIRAGKGKRRNRRYVQHVGPLVIYDEAGPLVQAFRNLPGVELVQVTRLNLLQLAPGGHLG
;
A
#
# COMPACT_ATOMS: atom_id res chain seq x y z
N ARG A 1 16.57 8.51 45.26
CA ARG A 1 15.30 8.69 46.03
C ARG A 1 14.21 9.09 45.05
N ILE A 2 13.06 8.42 45.03
CA ILE A 2 11.95 8.72 44.10
C ILE A 2 11.08 9.87 44.64
N PRO A 3 10.68 10.86 43.82
CA PRO A 3 9.71 11.88 44.22
C PRO A 3 8.35 11.28 44.60
N ARG A 4 7.64 11.89 45.54
CA ARG A 4 6.31 11.46 45.99
C ARG A 4 5.29 12.59 45.88
N VAL A 5 4.02 12.24 45.66
CA VAL A 5 2.92 13.22 45.59
C VAL A 5 2.68 13.82 46.99
N PRO A 6 2.65 15.15 47.15
CA PRO A 6 2.39 15.80 48.45
C PRO A 6 0.90 15.73 48.85
N GLY A 7 0.60 16.08 50.11
CA GLY A 7 -0.76 16.10 50.67
C GLY A 7 -1.11 14.88 51.52
N SER A 8 -2.37 14.78 51.94
CA SER A 8 -2.95 13.69 52.74
C SER A 8 -4.42 13.47 52.35
N GLY A 9 -5.10 12.47 52.92
CA GLY A 9 -6.54 12.24 52.71
C GLY A 9 -6.95 11.60 51.38
N THR A 10 -6.03 11.40 50.44
CA THR A 10 -6.26 10.63 49.21
C THR A 10 -5.31 9.45 49.11
N HIS A 11 -5.73 8.34 48.50
CA HIS A 11 -4.85 7.19 48.24
C HIS A 11 -3.64 7.52 47.35
N ARG A 12 -3.68 8.65 46.63
CA ARG A 12 -2.59 9.10 45.76
C ARG A 12 -1.46 9.81 46.53
N ALA A 13 -1.77 10.44 47.66
CA ALA A 13 -0.78 11.11 48.50
C ALA A 13 0.30 10.11 48.97
N GLY A 14 1.58 10.51 48.93
CA GLY A 14 2.71 9.65 49.30
C GLY A 14 3.12 8.60 48.25
N GLN A 15 2.40 8.43 47.14
CA GLN A 15 2.80 7.51 46.06
C GLN A 15 3.95 8.09 45.22
N GLY A 16 4.77 7.21 44.63
CA GLY A 16 5.86 7.60 43.71
C GLY A 16 5.35 8.32 42.45
N ALA A 17 6.03 9.39 42.06
CA ALA A 17 5.70 10.24 40.92
C ALA A 17 6.96 10.63 40.12
N PHE A 18 6.76 11.21 38.93
CA PHE A 18 7.78 11.71 37.98
C PHE A 18 8.78 10.69 37.40
N GLY A 19 9.13 9.62 38.12
CA GLY A 19 9.97 8.54 37.60
C GLY A 19 9.27 7.76 36.49
N ASN A 20 10.00 7.39 35.45
CA ASN A 20 9.51 6.55 34.35
C ASN A 20 9.11 5.14 34.79
N MET A 21 9.67 4.66 35.90
CA MET A 21 9.29 3.39 36.53
C MET A 21 8.04 3.50 37.42
N CYS A 22 7.52 4.70 37.67
CA CYS A 22 6.32 4.91 38.47
C CYS A 22 5.04 4.90 37.62
N ARG A 23 3.96 4.32 38.15
CA ARG A 23 2.62 4.41 37.54
C ARG A 23 2.18 5.87 37.44
N GLY A 24 1.81 6.31 36.23
CA GLY A 24 1.45 7.70 35.93
C GLY A 24 2.62 8.68 35.92
N GLY A 25 3.87 8.19 35.97
CA GLY A 25 5.07 9.00 35.74
C GLY A 25 5.32 9.27 34.26
N ARG A 26 6.27 10.16 33.96
CA ARG A 26 6.63 10.49 32.57
C ARG A 26 7.53 9.42 31.98
N MET A 27 7.34 9.10 30.70
CA MET A 27 8.20 8.18 29.96
C MET A 27 9.64 8.75 29.84
N PHE A 28 10.65 7.88 29.92
CA PHE A 28 12.03 8.25 29.56
C PHE A 28 12.13 8.51 28.06
N ALA A 29 12.83 9.58 27.67
CA ALA A 29 12.90 10.04 26.27
C ALA A 29 11.53 10.10 25.58
N PRO A 30 10.59 10.95 26.05
CA PRO A 30 9.23 10.98 25.51
C PRO A 30 9.25 11.32 24.02
N THR A 31 8.34 10.74 23.25
CA THR A 31 8.24 10.98 21.81
C THR A 31 8.00 12.47 21.53
N LYS A 32 8.89 13.07 20.75
CA LYS A 32 8.82 14.49 20.37
C LYS A 32 8.40 14.65 18.91
N VAL A 33 7.77 15.78 18.61
CA VAL A 33 7.30 16.12 17.27
C VAL A 33 8.45 16.34 16.28
N TRP A 34 9.60 16.84 16.76
CA TRP A 34 10.79 17.15 15.95
C TRP A 34 11.66 15.91 15.63
N ARG A 35 11.13 14.69 15.80
CA ARG A 35 11.78 13.49 15.26
C ARG A 35 11.97 13.66 13.75
N ARG A 36 13.13 13.30 13.19
CA ARG A 36 13.36 13.37 11.75
C ARG A 36 12.55 12.28 11.01
N TRP A 37 11.35 12.63 10.55
CA TRP A 37 10.41 11.73 9.86
C TRP A 37 10.79 11.42 8.41
N HIS A 38 11.17 12.45 7.65
CA HIS A 38 11.49 12.31 6.24
C HIS A 38 12.97 11.99 6.02
N ARG A 39 13.23 11.18 4.98
CA ARG A 39 14.57 10.89 4.48
C ARG A 39 14.69 11.45 3.06
N ARG A 40 15.64 12.36 2.86
CA ARG A 40 16.00 12.83 1.53
C ARG A 40 16.80 11.72 0.85
N VAL A 41 16.33 11.28 -0.31
CA VAL A 41 17.01 10.33 -1.18
C VAL A 41 17.33 11.05 -2.48
N ASN A 42 18.50 10.78 -3.06
CA ASN A 42 18.94 11.42 -4.29
C ASN A 42 17.97 11.15 -5.43
N LEU A 43 17.71 12.16 -6.25
CA LEU A 43 16.75 12.07 -7.36
C LEU A 43 17.18 11.02 -8.38
N THR A 44 18.48 10.91 -8.65
CA THR A 44 19.07 9.90 -9.54
C THR A 44 18.81 8.49 -9.02
N GLN A 45 19.03 8.24 -7.73
CA GLN A 45 18.74 6.94 -7.10
C GLN A 45 17.25 6.59 -7.14
N LYS A 46 16.37 7.57 -6.89
CA LYS A 46 14.91 7.35 -6.99
C LYS A 46 14.50 6.99 -8.41
N ARG A 47 15.02 7.69 -9.41
CA ARG A 47 14.76 7.41 -10.83
C ARG A 47 15.27 6.03 -11.22
N LEU A 48 16.47 5.66 -10.78
CA LEU A 48 17.04 4.34 -11.01
C LEU A 48 16.16 3.23 -10.43
N ALA A 49 15.65 3.41 -9.21
CA ALA A 49 14.74 2.44 -8.60
C ALA A 49 13.43 2.27 -9.38
N ILE A 50 12.85 3.37 -9.88
CA ILE A 50 11.64 3.33 -10.72
C ILE A 50 11.93 2.58 -12.03
N THR A 51 13.05 2.87 -12.69
CA THR A 51 13.42 2.19 -13.94
C THR A 51 13.67 0.70 -13.73
N SER A 52 14.30 0.31 -12.62
CA SER A 52 14.50 -1.11 -12.28
C SER A 52 13.17 -1.82 -11.99
N ALA A 53 12.23 -1.15 -11.31
CA ALA A 53 10.91 -1.72 -11.04
C ALA A 53 10.07 -1.86 -12.31
N LEU A 54 10.12 -0.88 -13.22
CA LEU A 54 9.51 -1.00 -14.55
C LEU A 54 10.10 -2.17 -15.33
N ALA A 55 11.43 -2.29 -15.39
CA ALA A 55 12.07 -3.41 -16.06
C ALA A 55 11.64 -4.77 -15.47
N ALA A 56 11.48 -4.86 -14.15
CA ALA A 56 11.01 -6.09 -13.51
C ALA A 56 9.58 -6.46 -13.89
N SER A 57 8.70 -5.47 -14.13
CA SER A 57 7.31 -5.73 -14.58
C SER A 57 7.22 -6.38 -15.96
N ALA A 58 8.29 -6.35 -16.76
CA ALA A 58 8.36 -7.02 -18.05
C ALA A 58 8.85 -8.47 -17.97
N LEU A 59 9.26 -8.96 -16.79
CA LEU A 59 9.81 -10.30 -16.60
C LEU A 59 8.78 -11.21 -15.91
N PRO A 60 8.16 -12.19 -16.63
CA PRO A 60 7.16 -13.08 -16.05
C PRO A 60 7.64 -13.82 -14.80
N SER A 61 8.93 -14.19 -14.77
CA SER A 61 9.53 -14.91 -13.63
C SER A 61 9.50 -14.10 -12.34
N LEU A 62 9.71 -12.77 -12.40
CA LEU A 62 9.67 -11.91 -11.22
C LEU A 62 8.22 -11.68 -10.76
N VAL A 63 7.31 -11.49 -11.71
CA VAL A 63 5.88 -11.28 -11.43
C VAL A 63 5.25 -12.52 -10.78
N LEU A 64 5.56 -13.72 -11.29
CA LEU A 64 5.15 -14.99 -10.67
C LEU A 64 5.80 -15.18 -9.30
N ALA A 65 7.10 -14.91 -9.16
CA ALA A 65 7.80 -15.08 -7.88
C ALA A 65 7.24 -14.17 -6.78
N ARG A 66 6.73 -12.98 -7.14
CA ARG A 66 6.04 -12.08 -6.22
C ARG A 66 4.68 -12.61 -5.79
N GLY A 67 4.08 -13.48 -6.61
CA GLY A 67 2.83 -14.16 -6.33
C GLY A 67 1.63 -13.59 -7.09
N HIS A 68 1.82 -12.93 -8.23
CA HIS A 68 0.71 -12.60 -9.13
C HIS A 68 0.27 -13.84 -9.92
N SER A 69 -1.04 -14.00 -10.14
CA SER A 69 -1.58 -15.09 -10.96
C SER A 69 -1.61 -14.69 -12.44
N ILE A 70 -0.56 -15.03 -13.20
CA ILE A 70 -0.40 -14.63 -14.62
C ILE A 70 -0.36 -15.80 -15.61
N ASP A 71 -0.67 -17.02 -15.19
CA ASP A 71 -0.53 -18.25 -16.01
C ASP A 71 -1.30 -18.21 -17.32
N GLN A 72 -2.44 -17.52 -17.33
CA GLN A 72 -3.33 -17.43 -18.49
C GLN A 72 -3.14 -16.15 -19.31
N VAL A 73 -2.35 -15.20 -18.83
CA VAL A 73 -2.14 -13.90 -19.49
C VAL A 73 -1.28 -14.12 -20.74
N PRO A 74 -1.65 -13.54 -21.90
CA PRO A 74 -0.97 -13.83 -23.17
C PRO A 74 0.49 -13.38 -23.20
N GLU A 75 0.81 -12.24 -22.58
CA GLU A 75 2.15 -11.67 -22.52
C GLU A 75 2.33 -10.76 -21.31
N VAL A 76 3.58 -10.59 -20.90
CA VAL A 76 4.00 -9.62 -19.88
C VAL A 76 5.21 -8.89 -20.43
N PRO A 77 5.20 -7.55 -20.55
CA PRO A 77 4.14 -6.62 -20.13
C PRO A 77 2.93 -6.65 -21.06
N LEU A 78 1.72 -6.64 -20.49
CA LEU A 78 0.48 -6.67 -21.23
C LEU A 78 0.12 -5.27 -21.73
N VAL A 79 0.17 -5.05 -23.05
CA VAL A 79 -0.18 -3.77 -23.67
C VAL A 79 -1.56 -3.86 -24.32
N LEU A 80 -2.44 -2.91 -23.99
CA LEU A 80 -3.79 -2.84 -24.57
C LEU A 80 -3.90 -1.68 -25.54
N ALA A 81 -4.60 -1.90 -26.65
CA ALA A 81 -4.89 -0.86 -27.61
C ALA A 81 -5.78 0.23 -26.98
N ASN A 82 -5.50 1.50 -27.29
CA ASN A 82 -6.29 2.62 -26.80
C ASN A 82 -7.78 2.51 -27.15
N SER A 83 -8.12 1.89 -28.29
CA SER A 83 -9.50 1.64 -28.71
C SER A 83 -10.26 0.67 -27.80
N ALA A 84 -9.59 -0.33 -27.24
CA ALA A 84 -10.20 -1.28 -26.30
C ALA A 84 -10.50 -0.65 -24.94
N VAL A 85 -9.81 0.44 -24.64
CA VAL A 85 -9.85 1.13 -23.34
C VAL A 85 -10.71 2.41 -23.40
N SER A 86 -10.80 3.01 -24.58
CA SER A 86 -11.61 4.20 -24.86
C SER A 86 -13.10 3.91 -24.62
N GLY A 87 -13.76 4.73 -23.79
CA GLY A 87 -15.18 4.57 -23.45
C GLY A 87 -15.49 3.56 -22.33
N LEU A 88 -14.47 3.11 -21.59
CA LEU A 88 -14.67 2.35 -20.34
C LEU A 88 -15.14 3.27 -19.21
N GLU A 89 -16.45 3.47 -19.10
CA GLU A 89 -17.04 4.27 -18.01
C GLU A 89 -17.54 3.42 -16.85
N LYS A 90 -18.04 2.21 -17.15
CA LYS A 90 -18.68 1.32 -16.17
C LYS A 90 -17.70 0.23 -15.72
N THR A 91 -17.68 -0.05 -14.42
CA THR A 91 -16.89 -1.15 -13.84
C THR A 91 -17.24 -2.51 -14.43
N SER A 92 -18.49 -2.75 -14.84
CA SER A 92 -18.87 -4.00 -15.51
C SER A 92 -18.11 -4.23 -16.82
N LYS A 93 -17.88 -3.17 -17.61
CA LYS A 93 -17.09 -3.25 -18.84
C LYS A 93 -15.61 -3.49 -18.52
N ALA A 94 -15.07 -2.87 -17.47
CA ALA A 94 -13.70 -3.11 -17.02
C ALA A 94 -13.47 -4.56 -16.58
N VAL A 95 -14.45 -5.16 -15.88
CA VAL A 95 -14.43 -6.59 -15.55
C VAL A 95 -14.44 -7.46 -16.80
N ALA A 96 -15.30 -7.15 -17.77
CA ALA A 96 -15.36 -7.89 -19.03
C ALA A 96 -14.02 -7.85 -19.76
N LEU A 97 -13.38 -6.68 -19.84
CA LEU A 97 -12.06 -6.53 -20.45
C LEU A 97 -10.98 -7.35 -19.72
N LEU A 98 -10.92 -7.30 -18.40
CA LEU A 98 -9.92 -8.09 -17.65
C LEU A 98 -10.12 -9.60 -17.83
N LYS A 99 -11.37 -10.05 -18.00
CA LYS A 99 -11.69 -11.44 -18.30
C LYS A 99 -11.27 -11.83 -19.72
N THR A 100 -11.48 -10.98 -20.71
CA THR A 100 -11.06 -11.26 -22.09
C THR A 100 -9.54 -11.38 -22.20
N VAL A 101 -8.81 -10.61 -21.41
CA VAL A 101 -7.34 -10.62 -21.38
C VAL A 101 -6.78 -11.61 -20.34
N LYS A 102 -7.67 -12.36 -19.65
CA LYS A 102 -7.31 -13.40 -18.67
C LYS A 102 -6.46 -12.89 -17.49
N ALA A 103 -6.57 -11.60 -17.18
CA ALA A 103 -5.91 -10.96 -16.03
C ALA A 103 -6.84 -10.85 -14.80
N PHE A 104 -8.08 -11.36 -14.91
CA PHE A 104 -9.08 -11.24 -13.84
C PHE A 104 -8.82 -12.17 -12.64
N ASP A 105 -8.11 -13.27 -12.84
CA ASP A 105 -7.78 -14.23 -11.78
C ASP A 105 -6.99 -13.58 -10.63
N ASP A 106 -6.10 -12.64 -10.96
CA ASP A 106 -5.31 -11.88 -9.97
C ASP A 106 -6.18 -10.89 -9.15
N VAL A 107 -7.27 -10.39 -9.76
CA VAL A 107 -8.28 -9.56 -9.09
C VAL A 107 -9.14 -10.41 -8.16
N GLU A 108 -9.53 -11.61 -8.57
CA GLU A 108 -10.27 -12.55 -7.72
C GLU A 108 -9.44 -12.97 -6.50
N LYS A 109 -8.16 -13.32 -6.71
CA LYS A 109 -7.21 -13.58 -5.63
C LYS A 109 -7.11 -12.42 -4.64
N SER A 110 -7.05 -11.19 -5.14
CA SER A 110 -7.04 -9.99 -4.30
C SER A 110 -8.33 -9.83 -3.49
N LYS A 111 -9.49 -10.12 -4.09
CA LYS A 111 -10.80 -10.08 -3.42
C LYS A 111 -10.89 -11.09 -2.27
N GLU A 112 -10.49 -12.34 -2.52
CA GLU A 112 -10.57 -13.44 -1.56
C GLU A 112 -9.62 -13.24 -0.37
N SER A 113 -8.47 -12.63 -0.62
CA SER A 113 -7.45 -12.38 0.42
C SER A 113 -7.86 -11.36 1.48
N ARG A 114 -8.99 -10.65 1.29
CA ARG A 114 -9.39 -9.56 2.16
C ARG A 114 -9.82 -10.07 3.53
N HIS A 115 -9.02 -9.77 4.55
CA HIS A 115 -9.29 -10.18 5.93
C HIS A 115 -9.05 -9.03 6.94
N ILE A 116 -9.49 -9.22 8.18
CA ILE A 116 -9.27 -8.25 9.25
C ILE A 116 -7.79 -8.28 9.67
N ARG A 117 -7.14 -7.12 9.68
CA ARG A 117 -5.75 -6.93 10.08
C ARG A 117 -5.51 -7.48 11.49
N ALA A 118 -4.53 -8.36 11.60
CA ALA A 118 -4.04 -8.85 12.88
C ALA A 118 -3.48 -7.71 13.76
N GLY A 119 -3.66 -7.83 15.08
CA GLY A 119 -3.12 -6.90 16.07
C GLY A 119 -3.93 -5.61 16.28
N LYS A 120 -3.32 -4.64 16.97
CA LYS A 120 -3.99 -3.39 17.40
C LYS A 120 -4.22 -2.38 16.26
N GLY A 121 -3.60 -2.60 15.10
CA GLY A 121 -3.73 -1.73 13.92
C GLY A 121 -5.16 -1.58 13.42
N LYS A 122 -5.99 -2.62 13.62
CA LYS A 122 -7.42 -2.61 13.23
C LYS A 122 -8.26 -1.52 13.89
N ARG A 123 -7.81 -1.00 15.05
CA ARG A 123 -8.45 0.13 15.75
C ARG A 123 -8.03 1.50 15.21
N ARG A 124 -7.00 1.56 14.36
CA ARG A 124 -6.39 2.81 13.86
C ARG A 124 -6.69 3.02 12.37
N ASN A 125 -7.95 2.91 11.97
CA ASN A 125 -8.45 3.06 10.59
C ASN A 125 -7.75 2.19 9.52
N ARG A 126 -7.14 1.08 9.92
CA ARG A 126 -6.45 0.12 9.03
C ARG A 126 -7.00 -1.29 9.25
N ARG A 127 -8.32 -1.41 9.26
CA ARG A 127 -9.04 -2.63 9.67
C ARG A 127 -8.84 -3.79 8.71
N TYR A 128 -8.80 -3.54 7.41
CA TYR A 128 -8.69 -4.59 6.39
C TYR A 128 -7.31 -4.57 5.72
N VAL A 129 -6.86 -5.73 5.27
CA VAL A 129 -5.70 -5.95 4.42
C VAL A 129 -6.13 -6.88 3.29
N GLN A 130 -5.59 -6.67 2.10
CA GLN A 130 -5.80 -7.49 0.91
C GLN A 130 -4.49 -7.50 0.10
N HIS A 131 -4.34 -8.47 -0.82
CA HIS A 131 -3.25 -8.46 -1.78
C HIS A 131 -3.36 -7.29 -2.76
N VAL A 132 -2.21 -6.92 -3.31
CA VAL A 132 -2.12 -5.96 -4.42
C VAL A 132 -2.25 -6.78 -5.70
N GLY A 133 -3.18 -6.40 -6.55
CA GLY A 133 -3.44 -7.04 -7.83
C GLY A 133 -2.81 -6.27 -8.99
N PRO A 134 -3.46 -6.27 -10.17
CA PRO A 134 -2.92 -5.63 -11.37
C PRO A 134 -2.77 -4.11 -11.23
N LEU A 135 -1.65 -3.59 -11.75
CA LEU A 135 -1.41 -2.16 -11.89
C LEU A 135 -1.76 -1.71 -13.32
N VAL A 136 -2.76 -0.83 -13.46
CA VAL A 136 -3.16 -0.27 -14.75
C VAL A 136 -2.48 1.09 -14.93
N ILE A 137 -1.63 1.18 -15.94
CA ILE A 137 -0.91 2.41 -16.29
C ILE A 137 -1.59 3.08 -17.48
N TYR A 138 -1.85 4.39 -17.40
CA TYR A 138 -2.51 5.18 -18.44
C TYR A 138 -1.85 6.55 -18.61
N ASP A 139 -2.06 7.19 -19.76
CA ASP A 139 -1.52 8.54 -20.02
C ASP A 139 -2.50 9.65 -19.62
N GLU A 140 -3.72 9.62 -20.17
CA GLU A 140 -4.76 10.60 -19.90
C GLU A 140 -5.79 10.11 -18.88
N ALA A 141 -6.06 10.93 -17.87
CA ALA A 141 -7.08 10.65 -16.87
C ALA A 141 -8.47 10.83 -17.47
N GLY A 142 -9.16 9.73 -17.71
CA GLY A 142 -10.52 9.72 -18.26
C GLY A 142 -11.51 8.86 -17.46
N PRO A 143 -12.62 8.44 -18.10
CA PRO A 143 -13.62 7.57 -17.47
C PRO A 143 -13.05 6.24 -16.96
N LEU A 144 -11.92 5.80 -17.53
CA LEU A 144 -11.15 4.64 -17.09
C LEU A 144 -10.90 4.64 -15.58
N VAL A 145 -10.51 5.78 -15.01
CA VAL A 145 -10.19 5.85 -13.58
C VAL A 145 -11.42 5.50 -12.74
N GLN A 146 -12.61 5.94 -13.17
CA GLN A 146 -13.86 5.65 -12.49
C GLN A 146 -14.27 4.19 -12.66
N ALA A 147 -14.01 3.60 -13.84
CA ALA A 147 -14.34 2.22 -14.13
C ALA A 147 -13.51 1.22 -13.29
N PHE A 148 -12.20 1.45 -13.15
CA PHE A 148 -11.28 0.50 -12.49
C PHE A 148 -11.11 0.71 -10.99
N ARG A 149 -11.30 1.91 -10.44
CA ARG A 149 -11.01 2.22 -9.01
C ARG A 149 -11.75 1.38 -7.97
N ASN A 150 -12.89 0.79 -8.34
CA ASN A 150 -13.71 0.01 -7.42
C ASN A 150 -13.36 -1.49 -7.42
N LEU A 151 -12.47 -1.92 -8.34
CA LEU A 151 -12.03 -3.31 -8.39
C LEU A 151 -11.06 -3.61 -7.23
N PRO A 152 -11.22 -4.76 -6.55
CA PRO A 152 -10.36 -5.11 -5.43
C PRO A 152 -8.93 -5.37 -5.90
N GLY A 153 -7.95 -4.75 -5.25
CA GLY A 153 -6.53 -4.96 -5.54
C GLY A 153 -6.01 -4.25 -6.80
N VAL A 154 -6.87 -3.72 -7.67
CA VAL A 154 -6.44 -2.98 -8.86
C VAL A 154 -6.03 -1.57 -8.48
N GLU A 155 -4.83 -1.18 -8.90
CA GLU A 155 -4.32 0.18 -8.75
C GLU A 155 -4.16 0.86 -10.11
N LEU A 156 -4.23 2.18 -10.09
CA LEU A 156 -4.23 3.02 -11.30
C LEU A 156 -3.14 4.07 -11.16
N VAL A 157 -2.31 4.21 -12.20
CA VAL A 157 -1.20 5.17 -12.21
C VAL A 157 -1.07 5.88 -13.55
N GLN A 158 -0.86 7.18 -13.48
CA GLN A 158 -0.57 7.97 -14.67
C GLN A 158 0.92 7.86 -15.04
N VAL A 159 1.25 7.69 -16.32
CA VAL A 159 2.64 7.56 -16.82
C VAL A 159 3.55 8.71 -16.36
N THR A 160 3.02 9.94 -16.31
CA THR A 160 3.78 11.12 -15.85
C THR A 160 4.11 11.11 -14.35
N ARG A 161 3.47 10.24 -13.56
CA ARG A 161 3.55 10.20 -12.09
C ARG A 161 3.77 8.79 -11.55
N LEU A 162 4.66 8.02 -12.18
CA LEU A 162 5.02 6.69 -11.72
C LEU A 162 5.63 6.70 -10.31
N ASN A 163 5.04 5.89 -9.42
CA ASN A 163 5.43 5.79 -8.03
C ASN A 163 6.07 4.43 -7.74
N LEU A 164 7.23 4.43 -7.08
CA LEU A 164 7.92 3.22 -6.64
C LEU A 164 7.06 2.38 -5.68
N LEU A 165 6.20 3.00 -4.86
CA LEU A 165 5.35 2.27 -3.92
C LEU A 165 4.29 1.40 -4.62
N GLN A 166 3.94 1.72 -5.86
CA GLN A 166 2.93 1.00 -6.64
C GLN A 166 3.59 0.01 -7.60
N LEU A 167 4.77 0.36 -8.13
CA LEU A 167 5.58 -0.55 -8.95
C LEU A 167 6.25 -1.66 -8.13
N ALA A 168 6.74 -1.34 -6.92
CA ALA A 168 7.37 -2.29 -6.01
C ALA A 168 6.83 -2.20 -4.56
N PRO A 169 5.54 -2.50 -4.32
CA PRO A 169 4.96 -2.60 -2.98
C PRO A 169 5.79 -3.46 -2.03
N GLY A 170 6.11 -2.92 -0.86
CA GLY A 170 6.94 -3.61 0.13
C GLY A 170 8.42 -3.74 -0.25
N GLY A 171 8.85 -3.17 -1.37
CA GLY A 171 10.22 -3.33 -1.90
C GLY A 171 10.44 -4.61 -2.69
N HIS A 172 9.37 -5.35 -3.02
CA HIS A 172 9.43 -6.51 -3.90
C HIS A 172 9.27 -6.09 -5.36
N LEU A 173 10.15 -6.60 -6.22
CA LEU A 173 10.11 -6.39 -7.67
C LEU A 173 9.19 -7.43 -8.34
N GLY A 174 8.70 -7.10 -9.54
CA GLY A 174 7.68 -7.88 -10.26
C GLY A 174 6.29 -7.53 -9.77
#